data_AF-A0A4R6U2R9-F1
#
_entry.id   AF-A0A4R6U2R9-F1
#
_cell.length_a   1.000
_cell.length_b   1.000
_cell.length_c   1.000
_cell.angle_alpha   90.00
_cell.angle_beta   90.00
_cell.angle_gamma   90.00
#
_symmetry.space_group_name_H-M   'P 1'
#
loop_
_entity.id
_entity.type
_entity.pdbx_description
1 polymer ?
#
loop_
_entity_poly.entity_id
_entity_poly.type
_entity_poly.pdbx_seq_one_letter_code
_entity_poly.pdbx_strand_id
1 'polypeptide(L)'
;MSNRETISMACKSAFPSTLPILAGFTFLGIAYGIFMNALGFEPIYAILMSLIIFAGSMEFVAANLLMVAFNPLNALFLTLMLNARHVFYGLSMLETYKGTGKKKIYLIFGLCDESFAINSSANIPSHVDRGWFMFFVTLLNHSYWVIGATIGSLFGSMLTINTEGLEFVMTALFLVIFLDQWTKEKKPFSSLTGLCVSFVALLLFGAERFIIPAMILILFVLTIKRKPQEKSTEW
;
A
#
# COMPACT_ATOMS: atom_id res chain seq x y z
N MET A 1 -32.15 -16.93 -4.41
CA MET A 1 -31.78 -15.50 -4.30
C MET A 1 -31.51 -14.96 -5.68
N SER A 2 -32.10 -13.82 -6.04
CA SER A 2 -31.75 -13.14 -7.29
C SER A 2 -30.28 -12.71 -7.23
N ASN A 3 -29.58 -12.77 -8.37
CA ASN A 3 -28.16 -12.38 -8.44
C ASN A 3 -27.95 -10.94 -7.93
N ARG A 4 -28.93 -10.05 -8.11
CA ARG A 4 -28.92 -8.67 -7.59
C ARG A 4 -29.03 -8.58 -6.06
N GLU A 5 -29.81 -9.44 -5.42
CA GLU A 5 -29.97 -9.45 -3.95
C GLU A 5 -28.69 -9.90 -3.27
N THR A 6 -28.02 -10.90 -3.84
CA THR A 6 -26.73 -11.44 -3.37
C THR A 6 -25.64 -10.36 -3.44
N ILE A 7 -25.60 -9.59 -4.53
CA ILE A 7 -24.67 -8.47 -4.74
C ILE A 7 -24.95 -7.33 -3.75
N SER A 8 -26.22 -6.95 -3.56
CA SER A 8 -26.59 -5.87 -2.65
C SER A 8 -26.28 -6.20 -1.18
N MET A 9 -26.56 -7.43 -0.74
CA MET A 9 -26.24 -7.88 0.60
C MET A 9 -24.74 -7.94 0.86
N ALA A 10 -23.95 -8.42 -0.10
CA ALA A 10 -22.50 -8.46 0.01
C ALA A 10 -21.91 -7.05 0.15
N CYS A 11 -22.38 -6.09 -0.65
CA CYS A 11 -21.95 -4.69 -0.56
C CYS A 11 -22.31 -4.05 0.79
N LYS A 12 -23.55 -4.24 1.25
CA LYS A 12 -24.01 -3.73 2.57
C LYS A 12 -23.24 -4.35 3.74
N SER A 13 -22.80 -5.59 3.61
CA SER A 13 -22.01 -6.28 4.64
C SER A 13 -20.53 -5.86 4.63
N ALA A 14 -19.99 -5.54 3.45
CA ALA A 14 -18.60 -5.11 3.29
C ALA A 14 -18.37 -3.66 3.76
N PHE A 15 -19.32 -2.75 3.48
CA PHE A 15 -19.16 -1.31 3.74
C PHE A 15 -18.83 -0.94 5.20
N PRO A 16 -19.49 -1.51 6.23
CA PRO A 16 -19.13 -1.23 7.63
C PRO A 16 -17.70 -1.67 7.98
N SER A 17 -17.22 -2.74 7.35
CA SER A 17 -15.86 -3.26 7.58
C SER A 17 -14.79 -2.34 6.98
N THR A 18 -15.12 -1.62 5.91
CA THR A 18 -14.20 -0.70 5.21
C THR A 18 -14.27 0.74 5.72
N LEU A 19 -15.22 1.07 6.61
CA LEU A 19 -15.42 2.44 7.12
C LEU A 19 -14.17 3.04 7.79
N PRO A 20 -13.41 2.31 8.64
CA PRO A 20 -12.19 2.84 9.23
C PRO A 20 -11.10 3.11 8.19
N ILE A 21 -11.04 2.29 7.14
CA ILE A 21 -10.06 2.42 6.05
C ILE A 21 -10.40 3.60 5.15
N LEU A 22 -11.69 3.89 4.95
CA LEU A 22 -12.17 4.98 4.09
C LEU A 22 -11.47 6.30 4.43
N ALA A 23 -11.43 6.68 5.70
CA ALA A 23 -10.81 7.93 6.13
C ALA A 23 -9.31 7.96 5.84
N GLY A 24 -8.59 6.89 6.20
CA GLY A 24 -7.14 6.79 5.97
C GLY A 24 -6.77 6.77 4.49
N PHE A 25 -7.46 5.95 3.68
CA PHE A 25 -7.21 5.83 2.24
C PHE A 25 -7.54 7.11 1.49
N THR A 26 -8.66 7.75 1.84
CA THR A 26 -9.04 9.00 1.19
C THR A 26 -8.03 10.10 1.54
N PHE A 27 -7.61 10.20 2.80
CA PHE A 27 -6.63 11.21 3.21
C PHE A 27 -5.25 10.98 2.58
N LEU A 28 -4.75 9.74 2.60
CA LEU A 28 -3.47 9.39 1.95
C LEU A 28 -3.55 9.56 0.43
N GLY A 29 -4.69 9.22 -0.19
CA GLY A 29 -4.93 9.46 -1.62
C GLY A 29 -4.92 10.95 -1.96
N ILE A 30 -5.59 11.79 -1.16
CA ILE A 30 -5.55 13.25 -1.33
C ILE A 30 -4.10 13.75 -1.25
N ALA A 31 -3.36 13.30 -0.23
CA ALA A 31 -1.96 13.66 -0.08
C ALA A 31 -1.11 13.24 -1.28
N TYR A 32 -1.34 12.05 -1.84
CA TYR A 32 -0.69 11.58 -3.07
C TYR A 32 -1.01 12.46 -4.28
N GLY A 33 -2.28 12.82 -4.49
CA GLY A 33 -2.70 13.67 -5.60
C GLY A 33 -2.08 15.07 -5.54
N ILE A 34 -2.02 15.66 -4.33
CA ILE A 34 -1.36 16.95 -4.09
C ILE A 34 0.15 16.80 -4.34
N PHE A 35 0.75 15.73 -3.85
CA PHE A 35 2.18 15.46 -4.01
C PHE A 35 2.59 15.36 -5.48
N MET A 36 1.82 14.64 -6.30
CA MET A 36 2.05 14.54 -7.75
C MET A 36 2.03 15.92 -8.44
N ASN A 37 1.08 16.78 -8.09
CA ASN A 37 1.02 18.15 -8.64
C ASN A 37 2.20 18.99 -8.17
N ALA A 38 2.63 18.85 -6.92
CA ALA A 38 3.76 19.60 -6.40
C ALA A 38 5.09 19.22 -7.07
N LEU A 39 5.20 17.98 -7.59
CA LEU A 39 6.30 17.56 -8.46
C LEU A 39 6.17 18.09 -9.91
N GLY A 40 5.06 18.76 -10.26
CA GLY A 40 4.80 19.31 -11.58
C GLY A 40 4.08 18.37 -12.55
N PHE A 41 3.58 17.21 -12.09
CA PHE A 41 2.79 16.32 -12.94
C PHE A 41 1.35 16.82 -13.08
N GLU A 42 0.78 16.63 -14.28
CA GLU A 42 -0.64 16.89 -14.48
C GLU A 42 -1.54 15.94 -13.67
N PRO A 43 -2.76 16.36 -13.29
CA PRO A 43 -3.69 15.53 -12.52
C PRO A 43 -3.97 14.16 -13.12
N ILE A 44 -3.92 14.04 -14.45
CA ILE A 44 -4.16 12.78 -15.16
C ILE A 44 -3.16 11.69 -14.77
N TYR A 45 -1.90 12.04 -14.48
CA TYR A 45 -0.88 11.06 -14.08
C TYR A 45 -1.20 10.47 -12.71
N ALA A 46 -1.58 11.30 -11.74
CA ALA A 46 -1.97 10.85 -10.41
C ALA A 46 -3.17 9.87 -10.49
N ILE A 47 -4.18 10.22 -11.29
CA ILE A 47 -5.39 9.41 -11.46
C ILE A 47 -5.04 8.08 -12.13
N LEU A 48 -4.32 8.09 -13.25
CA LEU A 48 -3.95 6.88 -13.98
C LEU A 48 -3.06 5.95 -13.15
N MET A 49 -2.07 6.50 -12.46
CA MET A 49 -1.21 5.71 -11.57
C MET A 49 -2.03 5.08 -10.45
N SER A 50 -2.90 5.84 -9.78
CA SER A 50 -3.75 5.33 -8.69
C SER A 50 -4.71 4.21 -9.14
N LEU A 51 -5.13 4.21 -10.41
CA LEU A 51 -6.06 3.25 -10.98
C LEU A 51 -5.38 1.98 -11.52
N ILE A 52 -4.15 2.12 -12.04
CA ILE A 52 -3.42 1.03 -12.71
C ILE A 52 -2.42 0.35 -11.77
N ILE A 53 -1.73 1.12 -10.92
CA ILE A 53 -0.67 0.61 -10.07
C ILE A 53 -1.25 0.15 -8.74
N PHE A 54 -2.07 0.99 -8.10
CA PHE A 54 -2.73 0.71 -6.82
C PHE A 54 -1.76 0.15 -5.75
N ALA A 55 -0.58 0.77 -5.63
CA ALA A 55 0.49 0.30 -4.73
C ALA A 55 0.79 1.27 -3.57
N GLY A 56 -0.04 2.31 -3.39
CA GLY A 56 0.01 3.24 -2.26
C GLY A 56 1.40 3.85 -2.07
N SER A 57 2.14 3.36 -1.07
CA SER A 57 3.53 3.78 -0.78
C SER A 57 4.46 3.78 -2.00
N MET A 58 4.33 2.79 -2.89
CA MET A 58 5.19 2.71 -4.07
C MET A 58 4.86 3.80 -5.11
N GLU A 59 3.64 4.33 -5.12
CA GLU A 59 3.24 5.41 -6.04
C GLU A 59 3.93 6.72 -5.66
N PHE A 60 4.06 7.04 -4.36
CA PHE A 60 4.86 8.17 -3.88
C PHE A 60 6.34 8.04 -4.25
N VAL A 61 6.89 6.82 -4.15
CA VAL A 61 8.28 6.55 -4.51
C VAL A 61 8.46 6.63 -6.03
N ALA A 62 7.53 6.07 -6.81
CA ALA A 62 7.55 6.10 -8.27
C ALA A 62 7.50 7.54 -8.80
N ALA A 63 6.69 8.41 -8.18
CA ALA A 63 6.63 9.82 -8.51
C ALA A 63 7.99 10.52 -8.40
N ASN A 64 8.77 10.23 -7.34
CA ASN A 64 10.14 10.72 -7.21
C ASN A 64 11.09 10.09 -8.24
N LEU A 65 10.96 8.78 -8.49
CA LEU A 65 11.78 8.07 -9.48
C LEU A 65 11.62 8.63 -10.90
N LEU A 66 10.46 9.19 -11.22
CA LEU A 66 10.20 9.85 -12.51
C LEU A 66 10.90 11.22 -12.64
N MET A 67 11.30 11.84 -11.53
CA MET A 67 11.99 13.15 -11.51
C MET A 67 13.51 13.04 -11.61
N VAL A 68 14.07 11.90 -11.19
CA VAL A 68 15.52 11.66 -11.21
C VAL A 68 15.97 11.06 -12.55
N ALA A 69 17.29 11.00 -12.74
CA ALA A 69 17.89 10.38 -13.93
C ALA A 69 17.39 8.94 -14.14
N PHE A 70 17.08 8.61 -15.38
CA PHE A 70 16.52 7.32 -15.77
C PHE A 70 17.40 6.15 -15.31
N ASN A 71 16.93 5.41 -14.31
CA ASN A 71 17.60 4.23 -13.77
C ASN A 71 16.57 3.11 -13.52
N PRO A 72 16.21 2.33 -14.56
CA PRO A 72 15.16 1.33 -14.47
C PRO A 72 15.53 0.15 -13.57
N LEU A 73 16.82 -0.16 -13.43
CA LEU A 73 17.29 -1.21 -12.53
C LEU A 73 17.05 -0.83 -11.06
N ASN A 74 17.40 0.40 -10.68
CA ASN A 74 17.13 0.91 -9.33
C ASN A 74 15.62 0.91 -9.04
N ALA A 75 14.81 1.40 -9.97
CA ALA A 75 13.35 1.40 -9.85
C ALA A 75 12.79 0.00 -9.63
N LEU A 76 13.26 -1.00 -10.39
CA LEU A 76 12.85 -2.40 -10.25
C LEU A 76 13.21 -2.95 -8.87
N PHE A 77 14.46 -2.78 -8.43
CA PHE A 77 14.90 -3.26 -7.11
C PHE A 77 14.10 -2.62 -5.98
N LEU A 78 13.95 -1.28 -6.01
CA LEU A 78 13.19 -0.56 -4.98
C LEU A 78 11.73 -1.01 -4.94
N THR A 79 11.11 -1.20 -6.11
CA THR A 79 9.73 -1.69 -6.23
C THR A 79 9.57 -3.08 -5.64
N LEU A 80 10.47 -4.01 -5.99
CA LEU A 80 10.43 -5.38 -5.48
C LEU A 80 10.63 -5.41 -3.96
N MET A 81 11.55 -4.61 -3.44
CA MET A 81 11.87 -4.61 -2.02
C MET A 81 10.74 -4.00 -1.18
N LEU A 82 10.16 -2.88 -1.60
CA LEU A 82 9.03 -2.26 -0.88
C LEU A 82 7.77 -3.14 -0.93
N ASN A 83 7.55 -3.84 -2.04
CA ASN A 83 6.36 -4.68 -2.21
C ASN A 83 6.56 -6.14 -1.83
N ALA A 84 7.74 -6.56 -1.36
CA ALA A 84 8.04 -7.96 -1.02
C ALA A 84 6.99 -8.60 -0.07
N ARG A 85 6.37 -7.79 0.81
CA ARG A 85 5.27 -8.24 1.70
C ARG A 85 4.06 -8.81 0.97
N HIS A 86 3.76 -8.31 -0.23
CA HIS A 86 2.63 -8.78 -1.04
C HIS A 86 2.81 -10.24 -1.50
N VAL A 87 4.05 -10.73 -1.60
CA VAL A 87 4.31 -12.15 -1.87
C VAL A 87 3.75 -13.02 -0.74
N PHE A 88 3.95 -12.62 0.52
CA PHE A 88 3.42 -13.35 1.66
C PHE A 88 1.89 -13.27 1.74
N TYR A 89 1.30 -12.12 1.43
CA TYR A 89 -0.16 -12.00 1.35
C TYR A 89 -0.74 -12.89 0.25
N GLY A 90 -0.11 -12.89 -0.93
CA GLY A 90 -0.50 -13.75 -2.04
C GLY A 90 -0.46 -15.22 -1.65
N LEU A 91 0.61 -15.67 -0.99
CA LEU A 91 0.73 -17.04 -0.50
C LEU A 91 -0.34 -17.39 0.56
N SER A 92 -0.60 -16.49 1.51
CA SER A 92 -1.60 -16.71 2.56
C SER A 92 -3.03 -16.74 2.04
N MET A 93 -3.33 -16.02 0.95
CA MET A 93 -4.68 -15.92 0.38
C MET A 93 -4.95 -16.94 -0.75
N LEU A 94 -3.99 -17.81 -1.07
CA LEU A 94 -4.12 -18.82 -2.14
C LEU A 94 -5.35 -19.72 -1.94
N GLU A 95 -5.54 -20.25 -0.73
CA GLU A 95 -6.69 -21.10 -0.39
C GLU A 95 -7.96 -20.25 -0.18
N THR A 96 -7.84 -19.05 0.41
CA THR A 96 -8.97 -18.13 0.63
C THR A 96 -9.62 -17.66 -0.67
N TYR A 97 -8.83 -17.46 -1.74
CA TYR A 97 -9.33 -17.04 -3.06
C TYR A 97 -9.71 -18.22 -3.97
N LYS A 98 -9.55 -19.45 -3.52
CA LYS A 98 -9.94 -20.66 -4.25
C LYS A 98 -11.46 -20.70 -4.40
N GLY A 99 -11.96 -20.94 -5.62
CA GLY A 99 -13.40 -20.97 -5.91
C GLY A 99 -14.06 -19.62 -6.21
N THR A 100 -13.32 -18.49 -6.21
CA THR A 100 -13.88 -17.16 -6.52
C THR A 100 -14.06 -16.87 -8.03
N GLY A 101 -13.70 -17.81 -8.90
CA GLY A 101 -13.89 -17.72 -10.36
C GLY A 101 -13.14 -16.55 -11.01
N LYS A 102 -13.76 -15.87 -11.98
CA LYS A 102 -13.16 -14.73 -12.71
C LYS A 102 -12.80 -13.54 -11.82
N LYS A 103 -13.41 -13.42 -10.63
CA LYS A 103 -13.14 -12.35 -9.65
C LYS A 103 -11.73 -12.43 -9.08
N LYS A 104 -11.12 -13.63 -9.11
CA LYS A 104 -9.77 -13.89 -8.60
C LYS A 104 -8.72 -12.94 -9.17
N ILE A 105 -8.81 -12.59 -10.46
CA ILE A 105 -7.84 -11.70 -11.12
C ILE A 105 -7.87 -10.31 -10.48
N TYR A 106 -9.08 -9.77 -10.27
CA TYR A 106 -9.24 -8.46 -9.63
C TYR A 106 -8.85 -8.49 -8.14
N LEU A 107 -9.14 -9.58 -7.43
CA LEU A 107 -8.73 -9.77 -6.03
C LEU A 107 -7.22 -9.87 -5.86
N ILE A 108 -6.51 -10.45 -6.82
CA ILE A 108 -5.05 -10.48 -6.85
C ILE A 108 -4.49 -9.09 -7.15
N PHE A 109 -5.08 -8.38 -8.11
CA PHE A 109 -4.69 -7.03 -8.48
C PHE A 109 -4.84 -6.04 -7.31
N GLY A 110 -6.02 -6.00 -6.68
CA GLY A 110 -6.30 -5.09 -5.57
C GLY A 110 -5.90 -5.62 -4.19
N LEU A 111 -4.93 -6.54 -4.12
CA LEU A 111 -4.45 -7.06 -2.85
C LEU A 111 -3.51 -6.04 -2.19
N CYS A 112 -4.01 -5.35 -1.17
CA CYS A 112 -3.23 -4.47 -0.29
C CYS A 112 -3.33 -4.93 1.18
N ASP A 113 -2.61 -4.25 2.09
CA ASP A 113 -2.61 -4.57 3.52
C ASP A 113 -4.03 -4.55 4.12
N GLU A 114 -4.85 -3.58 3.71
CA GLU A 114 -6.19 -3.33 4.23
C GLU A 114 -7.19 -4.35 3.71
N SER A 115 -7.14 -4.63 2.40
CA SER A 115 -7.96 -5.69 1.81
C SER A 115 -7.54 -7.06 2.34
N PHE A 116 -6.24 -7.28 2.59
CA PHE A 116 -5.75 -8.50 3.24
C PHE A 116 -6.24 -8.61 4.69
N ALA A 117 -6.13 -7.56 5.50
CA ALA A 117 -6.54 -7.56 6.90
C ALA A 117 -8.03 -7.88 7.06
N ILE A 118 -8.89 -7.27 6.23
CA ILE A 118 -10.32 -7.58 6.21
C ILE A 118 -10.56 -8.98 5.68
N ASN A 119 -10.07 -9.33 4.49
CA ASN A 119 -10.44 -10.59 3.84
C ASN A 119 -9.89 -11.83 4.57
N SER A 120 -8.77 -11.71 5.30
CA SER A 120 -8.20 -12.79 6.10
C SER A 120 -8.91 -13.01 7.44
N SER A 121 -9.49 -11.95 8.02
CA SER A 121 -10.14 -11.99 9.34
C SER A 121 -11.68 -11.94 9.26
N ALA A 122 -12.24 -11.85 8.06
CA ALA A 122 -13.67 -11.71 7.86
C ALA A 122 -14.43 -13.00 8.21
N ASN A 123 -15.21 -12.95 9.28
CA ASN A 123 -16.25 -13.93 9.57
C ASN A 123 -17.48 -13.65 8.70
N ILE A 124 -17.44 -14.13 7.45
CA ILE A 124 -18.52 -13.91 6.49
C ILE A 124 -19.72 -14.81 6.86
N PRO A 125 -20.92 -14.23 7.10
CA PRO A 125 -22.11 -15.00 7.38
C PRO A 125 -22.43 -16.00 6.26
N SER A 126 -22.94 -17.18 6.60
CA SER A 126 -23.21 -18.27 5.66
C SER A 126 -24.23 -17.94 4.56
N HIS A 127 -24.98 -16.85 4.69
CA HIS A 127 -25.92 -16.35 3.68
C HIS A 127 -25.31 -15.33 2.70
N VAL A 128 -24.03 -14.94 2.87
CA VAL A 128 -23.33 -13.99 2.00
C VAL A 128 -22.28 -14.71 1.16
N ASP A 129 -22.28 -14.47 -0.16
CA ASP A 129 -21.27 -15.01 -1.06
C ASP A 129 -19.89 -14.43 -0.71
N ARG A 130 -18.96 -15.30 -0.29
CA ARG A 130 -17.60 -14.89 0.10
C ARG A 130 -16.86 -14.16 -1.02
N GLY A 131 -17.03 -14.61 -2.26
CA GLY A 131 -16.35 -14.01 -3.41
C GLY A 131 -16.83 -12.59 -3.71
N TRP A 132 -18.13 -12.33 -3.61
CA TRP A 132 -18.69 -10.98 -3.75
C TRP A 132 -18.34 -10.07 -2.58
N PHE A 133 -18.32 -10.58 -1.34
CA PHE A 133 -17.88 -9.80 -0.18
C PHE A 133 -16.45 -9.30 -0.37
N MET A 134 -15.50 -10.20 -0.67
CA MET A 134 -14.09 -9.84 -0.89
C MET A 134 -13.93 -8.89 -2.07
N PHE A 135 -14.70 -9.09 -3.14
CA PHE A 135 -14.69 -8.21 -4.30
C PHE A 135 -15.12 -6.79 -3.94
N PHE A 136 -16.19 -6.64 -3.14
CA PHE A 136 -16.64 -5.32 -2.70
C PHE A 136 -15.67 -4.65 -1.74
N VAL A 137 -15.04 -5.39 -0.83
CA VAL A 137 -13.98 -4.84 0.04
C VAL A 137 -12.84 -4.27 -0.80
N THR A 138 -12.34 -5.03 -1.78
CA THR A 138 -11.26 -4.58 -2.66
C THR A 138 -11.70 -3.41 -3.54
N LEU A 139 -12.90 -3.48 -4.12
CA LEU A 139 -13.43 -2.40 -4.97
C LEU A 139 -13.62 -1.10 -4.20
N LEU A 140 -14.15 -1.16 -2.97
CA LEU A 140 -14.34 0.01 -2.12
C LEU A 140 -12.99 0.64 -1.76
N ASN A 141 -12.01 -0.15 -1.32
CA ASN A 141 -10.66 0.36 -1.03
C ASN A 141 -10.02 1.01 -2.26
N HIS A 142 -10.11 0.37 -3.42
CA HIS A 142 -9.61 0.93 -4.67
C HIS A 142 -10.32 2.24 -5.04
N SER A 143 -11.65 2.29 -4.89
CA SER A 143 -12.42 3.51 -5.14
C SER A 143 -12.03 4.64 -4.21
N TYR A 144 -11.84 4.38 -2.91
CA TYR A 144 -11.45 5.40 -1.94
C TYR A 144 -10.08 6.01 -2.27
N TRP A 145 -9.13 5.16 -2.69
CA TRP A 145 -7.81 5.61 -3.12
C TRP A 145 -7.88 6.51 -4.35
N VAL A 146 -8.55 6.05 -5.41
CA VAL A 146 -8.67 6.79 -6.67
C VAL A 146 -9.45 8.09 -6.48
N ILE A 147 -10.53 8.08 -5.70
CA ILE A 147 -11.29 9.29 -5.39
C ILE A 147 -10.42 10.27 -4.60
N GLY A 148 -9.69 9.80 -3.59
CA GLY A 148 -8.75 10.62 -2.84
C GLY A 148 -7.69 11.24 -3.74
N ALA A 149 -7.02 10.44 -4.57
CA ALA A 149 -6.01 10.88 -5.53
C ALA A 149 -6.57 11.89 -6.54
N THR A 150 -7.78 11.65 -7.04
CA THR A 150 -8.47 12.57 -7.95
C THR A 150 -8.73 13.90 -7.28
N ILE A 151 -9.34 13.90 -6.10
CA ILE A 151 -9.61 15.11 -5.32
C ILE A 151 -8.30 15.86 -5.06
N GLY A 152 -7.30 15.19 -4.48
CA GLY A 152 -6.01 15.80 -4.18
C GLY A 152 -5.33 16.38 -5.41
N SER A 153 -5.39 15.69 -6.55
CA SER A 153 -4.76 16.14 -7.77
C SER A 153 -5.47 17.35 -8.41
N LEU A 154 -6.81 17.39 -8.36
CA LEU A 154 -7.58 18.53 -8.84
C LEU A 154 -7.35 19.76 -7.96
N PHE A 155 -7.42 19.59 -6.63
CA PHE A 155 -7.13 20.66 -5.68
C PHE A 155 -5.67 21.15 -5.80
N GLY A 156 -4.72 20.23 -5.99
CA GLY A 156 -3.32 20.55 -6.21
C GLY A 156 -3.09 21.38 -7.49
N SER A 157 -3.88 21.16 -8.54
CA SER A 157 -3.78 21.92 -9.79
C SER A 157 -4.38 23.33 -9.72
N MET A 158 -5.35 23.54 -8.82
CA MET A 158 -6.03 24.84 -8.65
C MET A 158 -5.27 25.76 -7.68
N LEU A 159 -4.49 25.19 -6.78
CA LEU A 159 -3.63 25.93 -5.86
C LEU A 159 -2.30 26.17 -6.57
N THR A 160 -1.87 27.42 -6.70
CA THR A 160 -0.47 27.73 -7.00
C THR A 160 0.36 27.32 -5.79
N ILE A 161 0.72 26.04 -5.71
CA ILE A 161 1.57 25.53 -4.64
C ILE A 161 2.93 26.20 -4.82
N ASN A 162 3.23 27.16 -3.93
CA ASN A 162 4.59 27.63 -3.81
C ASN A 162 5.46 26.43 -3.41
N THR A 163 6.47 26.13 -4.21
CA THR A 163 7.40 25.02 -3.97
C THR A 163 8.19 25.22 -2.67
N GLU A 164 8.24 26.44 -2.12
CA GLU A 164 8.70 26.73 -0.76
C GLU A 164 7.81 26.01 0.28
N GLY A 165 8.20 24.79 0.65
CA GLY A 165 7.46 23.94 1.58
C GLY A 165 7.29 22.51 1.08
N LEU A 166 7.59 22.23 -0.19
CA LEU A 166 7.50 20.88 -0.74
C LEU A 166 8.42 19.89 -0.01
N GLU A 167 9.62 20.32 0.38
CA GLU A 167 10.54 19.48 1.17
C GLU A 167 9.96 19.10 2.54
N PHE A 168 9.24 20.03 3.19
CA PHE A 168 8.55 19.76 4.45
C PHE A 168 7.40 18.78 4.24
N VAL A 169 6.58 18.97 3.20
CA VAL A 169 5.47 18.07 2.86
C VAL A 169 5.98 16.66 2.56
N MET A 170 7.03 16.52 1.76
CA MET A 170 7.66 15.22 1.47
C MET A 170 8.12 14.54 2.75
N THR A 171 8.84 15.26 3.61
CA THR A 171 9.36 14.72 4.87
C THR A 171 8.20 14.29 5.79
N ALA A 172 7.16 15.11 5.91
CA ALA A 172 5.97 14.80 6.70
C ALA A 172 5.22 13.58 6.15
N LEU A 173 5.11 13.43 4.83
CA LEU A 173 4.46 12.28 4.21
C LEU A 173 5.20 10.97 4.51
N PHE A 174 6.51 10.94 4.31
CA PHE A 174 7.30 9.76 4.65
C PHE A 174 7.25 9.46 6.15
N LEU A 175 7.23 10.49 7.01
CA LEU A 175 7.07 10.31 8.44
C LEU A 175 5.70 9.71 8.80
N VAL A 176 4.61 10.20 8.20
CA VAL A 176 3.26 9.66 8.43
C VAL A 176 3.16 8.22 7.93
N ILE A 177 3.68 7.91 6.75
CA ILE A 177 3.76 6.53 6.24
C ILE A 177 4.55 5.65 7.20
N PHE A 178 5.71 6.11 7.67
CA PHE A 178 6.52 5.38 8.64
C PHE A 178 5.77 5.14 9.97
N LEU A 179 5.11 6.15 10.52
CA LEU A 179 4.34 6.04 11.76
C LEU A 179 3.14 5.09 11.61
N ASP A 180 2.45 5.13 10.46
CA ASP A 180 1.39 4.18 10.14
C ASP A 180 1.90 2.74 10.14
N GLN A 181 3.07 2.49 9.52
CA GLN A 181 3.68 1.16 9.56
C GLN A 181 4.18 0.78 10.96
N TRP A 182 4.75 1.71 11.72
CA TRP A 182 5.21 1.49 13.10
C TRP A 182 4.06 1.10 14.02
N THR A 183 2.92 1.78 13.93
CA THR A 183 1.74 1.51 14.77
C THR A 183 1.07 0.17 14.45
N LYS A 184 1.17 -0.29 13.20
CA LYS A 184 0.71 -1.61 12.76
C LYS A 184 1.68 -2.74 13.12
N GLU A 185 2.92 -2.43 13.51
CA GLU A 185 3.93 -3.43 13.83
C GLU A 185 3.71 -4.05 15.23
N LYS A 186 3.55 -5.39 15.30
CA LYS A 186 3.35 -6.10 16.58
C LYS A 186 4.54 -6.01 17.54
N LYS A 187 5.75 -5.83 17.02
CA LYS A 187 6.99 -5.66 17.80
C LYS A 187 7.81 -4.60 17.10
N PRO A 188 8.16 -3.45 17.70
CA PRO A 188 8.81 -2.32 17.01
C PRO A 188 10.27 -2.59 16.54
N PHE A 189 10.69 -3.85 16.55
CA PHE A 189 12.06 -4.26 16.25
C PHE A 189 12.41 -4.04 14.77
N SER A 190 11.50 -4.29 13.83
CA SER A 190 11.79 -4.10 12.40
C SER A 190 11.94 -2.62 12.08
N SER A 191 11.04 -1.78 12.59
CA SER A 191 11.13 -0.34 12.35
C SER A 191 12.35 0.30 13.02
N LEU A 192 12.71 -0.13 14.24
CA LEU A 192 13.92 0.35 14.91
C LEU A 192 15.21 -0.11 14.19
N THR A 193 15.25 -1.36 13.73
CA THR A 193 16.36 -1.86 12.90
C THR A 193 16.46 -1.08 11.60
N GLY A 194 15.32 -0.77 10.98
CA GLY A 194 15.22 0.06 9.79
C GLY A 194 15.86 1.44 10.00
N LEU A 195 15.51 2.12 11.10
CA LEU A 195 16.08 3.42 11.46
C LEU A 195 17.59 3.34 11.69
N CYS A 196 18.04 2.41 12.54
CA CYS A 196 19.46 2.29 12.88
C CYS A 196 20.32 1.93 11.67
N VAL A 197 19.90 0.95 10.87
CA VAL A 197 20.66 0.50 9.70
C VAL A 197 20.64 1.56 8.59
N SER A 198 19.51 2.23 8.37
CA SER A 198 19.44 3.33 7.39
C SER A 198 20.33 4.51 7.80
N PHE A 199 20.37 4.84 9.10
CA PHE A 199 21.24 5.90 9.61
C PHE A 199 22.72 5.55 9.43
N VAL A 200 23.12 4.31 9.75
CA VAL A 200 24.50 3.84 9.52
C VAL A 200 24.84 3.82 8.03
N ALA A 201 23.93 3.34 7.18
CA ALA A 201 24.14 3.33 5.74
C ALA A 201 24.26 4.75 5.16
N LEU A 202 23.49 5.72 5.68
CA LEU A 202 23.58 7.12 5.30
C LEU A 202 24.96 7.70 5.61
N LEU A 203 25.51 7.40 6.80
CA LEU A 203 26.85 7.83 7.20
C LEU A 203 27.97 7.20 6.35
N LEU A 204 27.79 5.95 5.91
CA LEU A 204 28.82 5.21 5.17
C LEU A 204 28.78 5.45 3.66
N PHE A 205 27.59 5.55 3.05
CA PHE A 205 27.40 5.57 1.60
C PHE A 205 26.91 6.91 1.05
N GLY A 206 26.57 7.87 1.93
CA GLY A 206 26.06 9.19 1.54
C GLY A 206 24.62 9.19 1.06
N ALA A 207 24.02 10.39 0.96
CA ALA A 207 22.59 10.59 0.70
C ALA A 207 22.10 10.04 -0.65
N GLU A 208 22.97 9.92 -1.66
CA GLU A 208 22.57 9.46 -2.99
C GLU A 208 22.51 7.94 -3.13
N ARG A 209 23.29 7.20 -2.32
CA ARG A 209 23.49 5.75 -2.51
C ARG A 209 23.09 4.90 -1.32
N PHE A 210 22.66 5.50 -0.21
CA PHE A 210 22.40 4.75 1.03
C PHE A 210 21.18 3.80 0.96
N ILE A 211 20.19 4.08 0.10
CA ILE A 211 18.91 3.35 0.10
C ILE A 211 19.12 1.85 -0.18
N ILE A 212 19.80 1.48 -1.26
CA ILE A 212 19.99 0.07 -1.62
C ILE A 212 20.80 -0.70 -0.55
N PRO A 213 21.99 -0.24 -0.11
CA PRO A 213 22.75 -0.88 0.96
C PRO A 213 21.96 -0.99 2.27
N ALA A 214 21.23 0.06 2.67
CA ALA A 214 20.40 0.04 3.86
C ALA A 214 19.36 -1.08 3.78
N MET A 215 18.62 -1.16 2.68
CA MET A 215 17.57 -2.16 2.51
C MET A 215 18.12 -3.59 2.47
N ILE A 216 19.26 -3.83 1.83
CA ILE A 216 19.92 -5.15 1.83
C ILE A 216 20.34 -5.54 3.25
N LEU A 217 20.96 -4.63 3.98
CA LEU A 217 21.39 -4.87 5.36
C LEU A 217 20.20 -5.10 6.29
N ILE A 218 19.12 -4.32 6.15
CA ILE A 218 17.87 -4.52 6.91
C ILE A 218 17.32 -5.91 6.61
N LEU A 219 17.19 -6.30 5.34
CA LEU A 219 16.70 -7.62 4.95
C LEU A 219 17.56 -8.74 5.55
N PHE A 220 18.89 -8.59 5.50
CA PHE A 220 19.84 -9.55 6.06
C PHE A 220 19.67 -9.70 7.58
N VAL A 221 19.66 -8.58 8.32
CA VAL A 221 19.48 -8.56 9.78
C VAL A 221 18.15 -9.18 10.18
N LEU A 222 17.06 -8.83 9.48
CA LEU A 222 15.73 -9.36 9.77
C LEU A 222 15.61 -10.85 9.42
N THR A 223 16.27 -11.32 8.37
CA THR A 223 16.26 -12.74 7.98
C THR A 223 17.02 -13.60 8.97
N ILE A 224 18.20 -13.15 9.42
CA ILE A 224 19.00 -13.87 10.42
C ILE A 224 18.28 -13.94 11.77
N LYS A 225 17.63 -12.85 12.18
CA LYS A 225 16.90 -12.81 13.44
C LYS A 225 15.52 -13.43 13.41
N ARG A 226 14.97 -13.74 12.22
CA ARG A 226 13.76 -14.53 12.11
C ARG A 226 14.10 -15.95 12.58
N LYS A 227 13.97 -16.19 13.89
CA LYS A 227 13.93 -17.55 14.44
C LYS A 227 12.96 -18.35 13.57
N PRO A 228 13.33 -19.57 13.11
CA PRO A 228 12.38 -20.44 12.44
C PRO A 228 11.18 -20.54 13.38
N GLN A 229 10.01 -20.07 12.95
CA GLN A 229 8.80 -20.29 13.73
C GLN A 229 8.60 -21.81 13.73
N GLU A 230 8.86 -22.38 14.89
CA GLU A 230 8.63 -23.77 15.21
C GLU A 230 7.22 -24.13 14.75
N LYS A 231 7.13 -25.19 13.95
CA LYS A 231 5.89 -25.83 13.59
C LYS A 231 5.13 -26.14 14.88
N SER A 232 4.13 -25.34 15.25
CA SER A 232 3.08 -25.82 16.15
C SER A 232 2.17 -26.73 15.33
N THR A 233 2.70 -27.93 15.10
CA THR A 233 1.93 -29.12 14.74
C THR A 233 1.27 -29.54 16.05
N GLU A 234 0.04 -29.11 16.29
CA GLU A 234 -0.83 -29.81 17.23
C GLU A 234 -2.19 -29.98 16.58
N TRP A 235 -2.72 -31.18 16.80
CA TRP A 235 -3.64 -31.95 15.96
C TRP A 235 -5.09 -31.50 16.07
#